data_AF-A0A7W1ZR12-F1
#
_entry.id   AF-A0A7W1ZR12-F1
#
_cell.length_a   1.000
_cell.length_b   1.000
_cell.length_c   1.000
_cell.angle_alpha   90.00
_cell.angle_beta   90.00
_cell.angle_gamma   90.00
#
_symmetry.space_group_name_H-M   'P 1'
#
loop_
_entity.id
_entity.type
_entity.pdbx_description
1 polymer ?
#
loop_
_entity_poly.entity_id
_entity_poly.type
_entity_poly.pdbx_seq_one_letter_code
_entity_poly.pdbx_strand_id
1 'polypeptide(L)'
;MSSDPAKAELLRSLARLVRGLSSLFWGLPLALITYVQTAQTNWLDLLGSMAIFPSLLVTGLLMFGLLQLRHFQKQERIWIRALDSAQILIFINLGLVPFLYWWQKAPYVLLFRVAVGILAFCSIFFLYNLNYVLQRLTAMLPDEALRMETKLFTSFNRSLLLIIPVLVVLHVILTNVTTLPGIIIAFLNTIEPFGIWLLLFLVLMPLAMTMALIWKIKEVIFNSVFEGER
;
A
#
# COMPACT_ATOMS: atom_id res chain seq x y z
N MET A 1 8.99 42.59 10.78
CA MET A 1 9.01 41.11 10.86
C MET A 1 7.72 40.64 11.51
N SER A 2 6.60 40.70 10.78
CA SER A 2 5.35 40.06 11.21
C SER A 2 5.38 38.61 10.73
N SER A 3 5.63 37.68 11.66
CA SER A 3 5.36 36.27 11.44
C SER A 3 3.87 36.10 11.16
N ASP A 4 3.51 36.04 9.89
CA ASP A 4 2.13 35.90 9.45
C ASP A 4 1.59 34.56 9.98
N PRO A 5 0.56 34.53 10.86
CA PRO A 5 0.07 33.29 11.47
C PRO A 5 -0.31 32.21 10.44
N ALA A 6 -0.70 32.62 9.24
CA ALA A 6 -0.97 31.74 8.10
C ALA A 6 0.27 30.98 7.62
N LYS A 7 1.44 31.63 7.56
CA LYS A 7 2.72 30.99 7.17
C LYS A 7 3.13 29.93 8.19
N ALA A 8 2.98 30.22 9.47
CA ALA A 8 3.30 29.29 10.56
C ALA A 8 2.38 28.05 10.56
N GLU A 9 1.09 28.23 10.29
CA GLU A 9 0.14 27.11 10.16
C GLU A 9 0.46 26.23 8.95
N LEU A 10 0.82 26.84 7.82
CA LEU A 10 1.20 26.13 6.60
C LEU A 10 2.46 25.27 6.85
N LEU A 11 3.52 25.84 7.43
CA LEU A 11 4.73 25.10 7.78
C LEU A 11 4.44 23.92 8.73
N ARG A 12 3.57 24.14 9.73
CA ARG A 12 3.17 23.08 10.67
C ARG A 12 2.40 21.96 9.98
N SER A 13 1.57 22.29 8.98
CA SER A 13 0.83 21.32 8.18
C SER A 13 1.76 20.49 7.27
N LEU A 14 2.74 21.13 6.63
CA LEU A 14 3.76 20.46 5.81
C LEU A 14 4.65 19.55 6.66
N ALA A 15 5.03 19.97 7.87
CA ALA A 15 5.80 19.13 8.78
C ALA A 15 5.03 17.87 9.23
N ARG A 16 3.69 17.94 9.35
CA ARG A 16 2.87 16.74 9.59
C ARG A 16 2.78 15.87 8.34
N LEU A 17 2.61 16.49 7.18
CA LEU A 17 2.57 15.81 5.89
C LEU A 17 3.85 14.99 5.64
N VAL A 18 5.03 15.57 5.85
CA VAL A 18 6.33 14.88 5.73
C VAL A 18 6.44 13.70 6.70
N ARG A 19 5.97 13.85 7.95
CA ARG A 19 5.92 12.76 8.93
C ARG A 19 4.99 11.64 8.49
N GLY A 20 3.82 11.98 7.95
CA GLY A 20 2.88 11.02 7.38
C GLY A 20 3.49 10.24 6.21
N LEU A 21 4.09 10.95 5.25
CA LEU A 21 4.82 10.34 4.13
C LEU A 21 5.98 9.45 4.60
N SER A 22 6.74 9.86 5.61
CA SER A 22 7.82 9.05 6.19
C SER A 22 7.30 7.76 6.82
N SER A 23 6.20 7.84 7.58
CA SER A 23 5.58 6.64 8.17
C SER A 23 5.02 5.69 7.11
N LEU A 24 4.50 6.20 5.98
CA LEU A 24 4.06 5.38 4.86
C LEU A 24 5.24 4.76 4.11
N PHE A 25 6.32 5.52 3.89
CA PHE A 25 7.53 5.04 3.24
C PHE A 25 8.12 3.83 3.96
N TRP A 26 8.21 3.87 5.29
CA TRP A 26 8.72 2.74 6.08
C TRP A 26 7.66 1.68 6.35
N GLY A 27 6.40 2.08 6.55
CA GLY A 27 5.32 1.17 6.85
C GLY A 27 4.98 0.22 5.70
N LEU A 28 5.12 0.67 4.45
CA LEU A 28 4.81 -0.14 3.26
C LEU A 28 5.70 -1.40 3.12
N PRO A 29 7.04 -1.29 3.06
CA PRO A 29 7.91 -2.46 2.96
C PRO A 29 7.86 -3.31 4.22
N LEU A 30 7.76 -2.69 5.41
CA LEU A 30 7.58 -3.43 6.65
C LEU A 30 6.28 -4.24 6.61
N ALA A 31 5.18 -3.69 6.09
CA ALA A 31 3.89 -4.39 6.04
C ALA A 31 3.98 -5.60 5.13
N LEU A 32 4.62 -5.45 3.97
CA LEU A 32 4.83 -6.57 3.06
C LEU A 32 5.66 -7.66 3.74
N ILE A 33 6.78 -7.31 4.36
CA ILE A 33 7.66 -8.26 5.04
C ILE A 33 6.92 -8.95 6.18
N THR A 34 6.26 -8.20 7.06
CA THR A 34 5.55 -8.81 8.21
C THR A 34 4.39 -9.66 7.75
N TYR A 35 3.61 -9.25 6.76
CA TYR A 35 2.50 -10.04 6.25
C TYR A 35 2.98 -11.35 5.61
N VAL A 36 4.02 -11.30 4.77
CA VAL A 36 4.59 -12.50 4.13
C VAL A 36 5.23 -13.42 5.16
N GLN A 37 6.02 -12.87 6.09
CA GLN A 37 6.67 -13.66 7.14
C GLN A 37 5.64 -14.32 8.08
N THR A 38 4.57 -13.61 8.46
CA THR A 38 3.49 -14.18 9.28
C THR A 38 2.68 -15.23 8.51
N ALA A 39 2.54 -15.10 7.19
CA ALA A 39 1.78 -16.05 6.39
C ALA A 39 2.56 -17.33 6.03
N GLN A 40 3.88 -17.23 5.83
CA GLN A 40 4.67 -18.31 5.24
C GLN A 40 5.78 -18.87 6.14
N THR A 41 6.21 -18.15 7.17
CA THR A 41 7.40 -18.52 7.95
C THR A 41 7.09 -18.70 9.43
N ASN A 42 7.64 -19.74 10.05
CA ASN A 42 7.55 -19.97 11.50
C ASN A 42 8.50 -19.04 12.31
N TRP A 43 9.13 -18.05 11.68
CA TRP A 43 10.10 -17.17 12.34
C TRP A 43 9.45 -16.39 13.49
N LEU A 44 8.19 -15.98 13.31
CA LEU A 44 7.44 -15.27 14.32
C LEU A 44 6.86 -16.20 15.41
N ASP A 45 6.88 -17.53 15.23
CA ASP A 45 6.46 -18.47 16.28
C ASP A 45 7.42 -18.46 17.49
N LEU A 46 8.65 -17.96 17.33
CA LEU A 46 9.56 -17.67 18.45
C LEU A 46 8.93 -16.71 19.48
N LEU A 47 7.99 -15.86 19.05
CA LEU A 47 7.27 -14.92 19.88
C LEU A 47 5.93 -15.49 20.41
N GLY A 48 5.57 -16.72 20.06
CA GLY A 48 4.32 -17.37 20.47
C GLY A 48 3.09 -16.55 20.06
N SER A 49 2.20 -16.24 21.01
CA SER A 49 1.00 -15.43 20.78
C SER A 49 1.32 -13.95 20.47
N MET A 50 2.55 -13.49 20.71
CA MET A 50 2.97 -12.11 20.39
C MET A 50 3.29 -11.91 18.91
N ALA A 51 3.30 -12.97 18.11
CA ALA A 51 3.50 -12.93 16.65
C ALA A 51 2.48 -12.05 15.90
N ILE A 52 1.32 -11.75 16.50
CA ILE A 52 0.28 -10.88 15.94
C ILE A 52 0.71 -9.40 15.98
N PHE A 53 1.47 -9.00 17.00
CA PHE A 53 1.79 -7.59 17.24
C PHE A 53 2.60 -6.92 16.14
N PRO A 54 3.66 -7.52 15.56
CA PRO A 54 4.42 -6.89 14.49
C PRO A 54 3.55 -6.49 13.31
N SER A 55 2.68 -7.38 12.85
CA SER A 55 1.79 -7.10 11.73
C SER A 55 0.78 -6.01 12.11
N LEU A 56 0.19 -6.07 13.32
CA LEU A 56 -0.74 -5.05 13.81
C LEU A 56 -0.08 -3.66 13.93
N LEU A 57 1.13 -3.59 14.48
CA LEU A 57 1.88 -2.35 14.67
C LEU A 57 2.21 -1.69 13.34
N VAL A 58 2.62 -2.48 12.34
CA VAL A 58 2.97 -1.95 11.03
C VAL A 58 1.73 -1.47 10.27
N THR A 59 0.61 -2.20 10.35
CA THR A 59 -0.67 -1.72 9.80
C THR A 59 -1.15 -0.46 10.51
N GLY A 60 -0.96 -0.38 11.84
CA GLY A 60 -1.20 0.81 12.63
C GLY A 60 -0.32 1.99 12.21
N LEU A 61 0.95 1.76 11.88
CA LEU A 61 1.87 2.77 11.36
C LEU A 61 1.39 3.33 10.01
N LEU A 62 0.89 2.48 9.12
CA LEU A 62 0.29 2.92 7.85
C LEU A 62 -0.97 3.76 8.08
N MET A 63 -1.82 3.35 9.02
CA MET A 63 -3.01 4.11 9.40
C MET A 63 -2.64 5.48 10.01
N PHE A 64 -1.64 5.52 10.88
CA PHE A 64 -1.09 6.76 11.43
C PHE A 64 -0.58 7.69 10.32
N GLY A 65 0.10 7.14 9.31
CA GLY A 65 0.55 7.91 8.16
C GLY A 65 -0.58 8.60 7.42
N LEU A 66 -1.67 7.88 7.12
CA LEU A 66 -2.86 8.47 6.50
C LEU A 66 -3.54 9.53 7.40
N LEU A 67 -3.61 9.30 8.71
CA LEU A 67 -4.16 10.27 9.66
C LEU A 67 -3.35 11.57 9.68
N GLN A 68 -2.04 11.51 9.54
CA GLN A 68 -1.20 12.70 9.42
C GLN A 68 -1.46 13.45 8.12
N LEU A 69 -1.59 12.74 6.99
CA LEU A 69 -1.93 13.36 5.69
C LEU A 69 -3.28 14.09 5.73
N ARG A 70 -4.27 13.57 6.46
CA ARG A 70 -5.61 14.19 6.61
C ARG A 70 -5.59 15.60 7.20
N HIS A 71 -4.53 15.98 7.91
CA HIS A 71 -4.42 17.32 8.48
C HIS A 71 -4.07 18.39 7.44
N PHE A 72 -3.55 17.98 6.28
CA PHE A 72 -3.24 18.87 5.16
C PHE A 72 -4.51 19.20 4.38
N GLN A 73 -4.72 20.47 4.02
CA GLN A 73 -5.79 20.95 3.13
C GLN A 73 -7.18 20.33 3.38
N LYS A 74 -7.70 20.44 4.62
CA LYS A 74 -9.00 19.87 5.03
C LYS A 74 -10.21 20.36 4.21
N GLN A 75 -10.06 21.48 3.51
CA GLN A 75 -11.11 22.11 2.72
C GLN A 75 -11.32 21.40 1.37
N GLU A 76 -10.33 20.66 0.87
CA GLU A 76 -10.44 20.02 -0.44
C GLU A 76 -11.20 18.69 -0.35
N ARG A 77 -12.42 18.68 -0.90
CA ARG A 77 -13.32 17.52 -0.84
C ARG A 77 -12.76 16.28 -1.53
N ILE A 78 -12.08 16.47 -2.66
CA ILE A 78 -11.52 15.36 -3.46
C ILE A 78 -10.38 14.68 -2.71
N TRP A 79 -9.54 15.47 -2.02
CA TRP A 79 -8.48 15.00 -1.13
C TRP A 79 -9.01 14.15 0.01
N ILE A 80 -9.98 14.68 0.76
CA ILE A 80 -10.56 13.97 1.90
C ILE A 80 -11.24 12.68 1.46
N ARG A 81 -11.98 12.68 0.34
CA ARG A 81 -12.60 11.45 -0.20
C ARG A 81 -11.56 10.39 -0.58
N ALA A 82 -10.42 10.80 -1.17
CA ALA A 82 -9.34 9.88 -1.50
C ALA A 82 -8.72 9.27 -0.23
N LEU A 83 -8.49 10.08 0.80
CA LEU A 83 -7.99 9.63 2.10
C LEU A 83 -8.99 8.72 2.82
N ASP A 84 -10.27 9.08 2.87
CA ASP A 84 -11.30 8.28 3.52
C ASP A 84 -11.37 6.88 2.89
N SER A 85 -11.28 6.78 1.55
CA SER A 85 -11.26 5.50 0.85
C SER A 85 -10.06 4.64 1.24
N ALA A 86 -8.87 5.24 1.34
CA ALA A 86 -7.66 4.55 1.81
C ALA A 86 -7.74 4.18 3.30
N GLN A 87 -8.38 5.02 4.12
CA GLN A 87 -8.56 4.79 5.56
C GLN A 87 -9.51 3.62 5.84
N ILE A 88 -10.60 3.49 5.08
CA ILE A 88 -11.51 2.36 5.19
C ILE A 88 -10.76 1.06 4.92
N LEU A 89 -9.95 1.02 3.86
CA LEU A 89 -9.19 -0.18 3.48
C LEU A 89 -8.12 -0.55 4.51
N ILE A 90 -7.37 0.43 5.05
CA ILE A 90 -6.37 0.12 6.08
C ILE A 90 -7.02 -0.31 7.40
N PHE A 91 -8.21 0.21 7.73
CA PHE A 91 -8.96 -0.19 8.91
C PHE A 91 -9.46 -1.63 8.79
N ILE A 92 -9.98 -2.01 7.61
CA ILE A 92 -10.31 -3.40 7.29
C ILE A 92 -9.08 -4.29 7.42
N ASN A 93 -7.94 -3.87 6.84
CA ASN A 93 -6.69 -4.63 6.96
C ASN A 93 -6.27 -4.78 8.43
N LEU A 94 -6.38 -3.73 9.26
CA LEU A 94 -6.03 -3.78 10.68
C LEU A 94 -6.84 -4.84 11.44
N GLY A 95 -8.13 -4.98 11.12
CA GLY A 95 -8.99 -6.02 11.69
C GLY A 95 -8.71 -7.43 11.13
N LEU A 96 -8.24 -7.53 9.90
CA LEU A 96 -7.98 -8.81 9.23
C LEU A 96 -6.57 -9.37 9.45
N VAL A 97 -5.60 -8.53 9.78
CA VAL A 97 -4.19 -8.91 9.98
C VAL A 97 -3.99 -10.02 11.02
N PRO A 98 -4.70 -10.05 12.16
CA PRO A 98 -4.57 -11.16 13.12
C PRO A 98 -4.84 -12.54 12.51
N PHE A 99 -5.68 -12.63 11.47
CA PHE A 99 -5.99 -13.89 10.79
C PHE A 99 -4.82 -14.48 10.00
N LEU A 100 -3.78 -13.69 9.70
CA LEU A 100 -2.53 -14.21 9.13
C LEU A 100 -1.88 -15.26 10.03
N TYR A 101 -1.88 -15.01 11.35
CA TYR A 101 -1.30 -15.91 12.33
C TYR A 101 -2.11 -17.21 12.46
N TRP A 102 -3.44 -17.11 12.52
CA TRP A 102 -4.30 -18.30 12.63
C TRP A 102 -4.35 -19.12 11.34
N TRP A 103 -4.18 -18.49 10.18
CA TRP A 103 -4.05 -19.17 8.91
C TRP A 103 -2.86 -20.14 8.88
N GLN A 104 -1.70 -19.71 9.39
CA GLN A 104 -0.51 -20.56 9.48
C GLN A 104 -0.74 -21.78 10.38
N LYS A 105 -1.46 -21.61 11.50
CA LYS A 105 -1.73 -22.68 12.46
C LYS A 105 -2.84 -23.64 12.06
N ALA A 106 -3.85 -23.15 11.34
CA ALA A 106 -5.03 -23.93 10.95
C ALA A 106 -5.43 -23.67 9.49
N PRO A 107 -4.59 -24.05 8.51
CA PRO A 107 -4.81 -23.74 7.08
C PRO A 107 -6.02 -24.49 6.46
N TYR A 108 -6.54 -25.50 7.16
CA TYR A 108 -7.71 -26.27 6.74
C TYR A 108 -9.03 -25.56 7.04
N VAL A 109 -9.03 -24.53 7.90
CA VAL A 109 -10.24 -23.78 8.23
C VAL A 109 -10.54 -22.77 7.12
N LEU A 110 -11.67 -22.95 6.46
CA LEU A 110 -12.09 -22.10 5.33
C LEU A 110 -12.16 -20.62 5.69
N LEU A 111 -12.62 -20.28 6.90
CA LEU A 111 -12.71 -18.90 7.39
C LEU A 111 -11.36 -18.17 7.30
N PHE A 112 -10.27 -18.81 7.74
CA PHE A 112 -8.95 -18.20 7.72
C PHE A 112 -8.42 -18.04 6.30
N ARG A 113 -8.71 -18.99 5.41
CA ARG A 113 -8.38 -18.87 3.97
C ARG A 113 -9.03 -17.65 3.35
N VAL A 114 -10.33 -17.51 3.58
CA VAL A 114 -11.13 -16.41 3.03
C VAL A 114 -10.68 -15.08 3.64
N ALA A 115 -10.43 -15.02 4.95
CA ALA A 115 -9.96 -13.82 5.62
C ALA A 115 -8.60 -13.33 5.09
N VAL A 116 -7.62 -14.22 4.93
CA VAL A 116 -6.31 -13.87 4.35
C VAL A 116 -6.43 -13.51 2.87
N GLY A 117 -7.32 -14.17 2.12
CA GLY A 117 -7.65 -13.77 0.76
C GLY A 117 -8.19 -12.34 0.69
N ILE A 118 -9.22 -12.02 1.48
CA ILE A 118 -9.79 -10.67 1.57
C ILE A 118 -8.72 -9.67 2.00
N LEU A 119 -7.87 -9.98 2.98
CA LEU A 119 -6.75 -9.13 3.40
C LEU A 119 -5.80 -8.83 2.23
N ALA A 120 -5.44 -9.83 1.42
CA ALA A 120 -4.57 -9.64 0.26
C ALA A 120 -5.23 -8.72 -0.78
N PHE A 121 -6.51 -8.96 -1.11
CA PHE A 121 -7.27 -8.07 -2.00
C PHE A 121 -7.35 -6.64 -1.44
N CYS A 122 -7.76 -6.46 -0.18
CA CYS A 122 -7.84 -5.16 0.47
C CYS A 122 -6.49 -4.45 0.54
N SER A 123 -5.38 -5.18 0.71
CA SER A 123 -4.02 -4.61 0.71
C SER A 123 -3.60 -4.09 -0.67
N ILE A 124 -3.92 -4.82 -1.75
CA ILE A 124 -3.68 -4.37 -3.13
C ILE A 124 -4.51 -3.12 -3.43
N PHE A 125 -5.80 -3.14 -3.08
CA PHE A 125 -6.70 -2.00 -3.25
C PHE A 125 -6.28 -0.81 -2.37
N PHE A 126 -5.72 -1.05 -1.19
CA PHE A 126 -5.14 0.00 -0.36
C PHE A 126 -3.97 0.68 -1.08
N LEU A 127 -3.05 -0.10 -1.64
CA LEU A 127 -1.92 0.44 -2.39
C LEU A 127 -2.37 1.21 -3.65
N TYR A 128 -3.42 0.74 -4.32
CA TYR A 128 -4.06 1.45 -5.42
C TYR A 128 -4.62 2.82 -4.99
N ASN A 129 -5.36 2.86 -3.88
CA ASN A 129 -5.92 4.09 -3.33
C ASN A 129 -4.82 5.02 -2.82
N LEU A 130 -3.75 4.47 -2.24
CA LEU A 130 -2.60 5.26 -1.80
C LEU A 130 -1.92 5.95 -2.98
N ASN A 131 -1.75 5.27 -4.12
CA ASN A 131 -1.22 5.90 -5.33
C ASN A 131 -2.13 7.05 -5.82
N TYR A 132 -3.45 6.89 -5.73
CA TYR A 132 -4.38 7.98 -6.03
C TYR A 132 -4.27 9.15 -5.05
N VAL A 133 -4.09 8.88 -3.75
CA VAL A 133 -3.83 9.90 -2.72
C VAL A 133 -2.53 10.66 -3.07
N LEU A 134 -1.44 9.98 -3.40
CA LEU A 134 -0.17 10.63 -3.77
C LEU A 134 -0.28 11.49 -5.04
N GLN A 135 -1.04 11.02 -6.03
CA GLN A 135 -1.35 11.80 -7.23
C GLN A 135 -2.13 13.08 -6.91
N ARG A 136 -3.07 13.02 -5.96
CA ARG A 136 -3.81 14.21 -5.51
C ARG A 136 -2.94 15.16 -4.71
N LEU A 137 -2.11 14.62 -3.82
CA LEU A 137 -1.19 15.42 -3.04
C LEU A 137 -0.26 16.25 -3.95
N THR A 138 0.31 15.62 -4.97
CA THR A 138 1.18 16.31 -5.93
C THR A 138 0.44 17.33 -6.77
N ALA A 139 -0.82 17.09 -7.13
CA ALA A 139 -1.64 18.07 -7.84
C ALA A 139 -1.85 19.39 -7.06
N MET A 140 -1.72 19.36 -5.72
CA MET A 140 -1.80 20.53 -4.84
C MET A 140 -0.44 21.21 -4.61
N LEU A 141 0.67 20.59 -5.04
CA LEU A 141 2.01 21.17 -4.93
C LEU A 141 2.32 22.07 -6.14
N PRO A 142 3.16 23.11 -5.96
CA PRO A 142 3.45 24.07 -7.03
C PRO A 142 4.27 23.48 -8.19
N ASP A 143 5.06 22.43 -7.95
CA ASP A 143 5.95 21.83 -8.94
C ASP A 143 5.19 21.12 -10.07
N GLU A 144 5.35 21.59 -11.32
CA GLU A 144 4.69 21.06 -12.51
C GLU A 144 5.35 19.78 -13.06
N ALA A 145 6.68 19.71 -13.00
CA ALA A 145 7.42 18.53 -13.46
C ALA A 145 7.07 17.31 -12.58
N LEU A 146 7.05 17.50 -11.26
CA LEU A 146 6.63 16.47 -10.31
C LEU A 146 5.19 16.01 -10.55
N ARG A 147 4.28 16.93 -10.87
CA ARG A 147 2.87 16.62 -11.16
C ARG A 147 2.72 15.71 -12.38
N MET A 148 3.42 16.02 -13.48
CA MET A 148 3.37 15.20 -14.69
C MET A 148 3.96 13.80 -14.46
N GLU A 149 5.13 13.73 -13.83
CA GLU A 149 5.81 12.48 -13.55
C GLU A 149 4.99 11.60 -12.60
N THR A 150 4.42 12.17 -11.55
CA THR A 150 3.57 11.44 -10.60
C THR A 150 2.32 10.92 -11.28
N LYS A 151 1.69 11.68 -12.19
CA LYS A 151 0.53 11.23 -12.95
C LYS A 151 0.86 10.00 -13.81
N LEU A 152 2.00 10.00 -14.51
CA LEU A 152 2.43 8.86 -15.32
C LEU A 152 2.71 7.63 -14.46
N PHE A 153 3.52 7.78 -13.42
CA PHE A 153 3.86 6.66 -12.54
C PHE A 153 2.65 6.10 -11.79
N THR A 154 1.78 6.95 -11.25
CA THR A 154 0.57 6.48 -10.56
C THR A 154 -0.43 5.85 -11.52
N SER A 155 -0.57 6.33 -12.76
CA SER A 155 -1.44 5.71 -13.77
C SER A 155 -0.93 4.32 -14.15
N PHE A 156 0.37 4.19 -14.43
CA PHE A 156 1.00 2.91 -14.73
C PHE A 156 0.87 1.94 -13.54
N ASN A 157 1.23 2.41 -12.35
CA ASN A 157 1.22 1.60 -11.13
C ASN A 157 -0.20 1.12 -10.76
N ARG A 158 -1.21 1.99 -10.87
CA ARG A 158 -2.61 1.64 -10.65
C ARG A 158 -3.13 0.62 -11.66
N SER A 159 -2.71 0.71 -12.91
CA SER A 159 -3.05 -0.28 -13.94
C SER A 159 -2.48 -1.65 -13.58
N LEU A 160 -1.22 -1.69 -13.16
CA LEU A 160 -0.55 -2.90 -12.71
C LEU A 160 -1.27 -3.53 -11.49
N LEU A 161 -1.62 -2.71 -10.50
CA LEU A 161 -2.34 -3.15 -9.30
C LEU A 161 -3.76 -3.67 -9.57
N LEU A 162 -4.41 -3.25 -10.66
CA LEU A 162 -5.70 -3.80 -11.09
C LEU A 162 -5.54 -5.14 -11.82
N ILE A 163 -4.44 -5.34 -12.54
CA ILE A 163 -4.18 -6.58 -13.29
C ILE A 163 -3.89 -7.74 -12.33
N ILE A 164 -3.14 -7.50 -11.23
CA ILE A 164 -2.79 -8.54 -10.25
C ILE A 164 -4.01 -9.35 -9.75
N PRO A 165 -5.06 -8.74 -9.15
CA PRO A 165 -6.20 -9.49 -8.65
C PRO A 165 -6.95 -10.23 -9.76
N VAL A 166 -7.02 -9.66 -10.97
CA VAL A 166 -7.64 -10.31 -12.14
C VAL A 166 -6.87 -11.57 -12.53
N LEU A 167 -5.52 -11.51 -12.58
CA LEU A 167 -4.68 -12.67 -12.87
C LEU A 167 -4.81 -13.75 -11.80
N VAL A 168 -4.87 -13.37 -10.52
CA VAL A 168 -5.06 -14.32 -9.41
C VAL A 168 -6.41 -15.03 -9.52
N VAL A 169 -7.50 -14.28 -9.73
CA VAL A 169 -8.84 -14.86 -9.89
C VAL A 169 -8.89 -15.77 -11.11
N LEU A 170 -8.32 -15.33 -12.24
CA LEU A 170 -8.26 -16.12 -13.46
C LEU A 170 -7.48 -17.43 -13.23
N HIS A 171 -6.32 -17.37 -12.58
CA HIS A 171 -5.54 -18.55 -12.24
C HIS A 171 -6.30 -19.53 -11.35
N VAL A 172 -7.01 -19.03 -10.32
CA VAL A 172 -7.84 -19.86 -9.45
C VAL A 172 -8.99 -20.51 -10.25
N ILE A 173 -9.67 -19.78 -11.14
CA ILE A 173 -10.73 -20.34 -11.96
C ILE A 173 -10.18 -21.43 -12.88
N LEU A 174 -9.09 -21.17 -13.60
CA LEU A 174 -8.50 -22.14 -14.52
C LEU A 174 -8.08 -23.42 -13.78
N THR A 175 -7.43 -23.30 -12.63
CA THR A 175 -6.96 -24.47 -11.87
C THR A 175 -8.09 -25.31 -11.26
N ASN A 176 -9.27 -24.74 -11.04
CA ASN A 176 -10.44 -25.47 -10.52
C ASN A 176 -11.33 -26.09 -11.62
N VAL A 177 -11.16 -25.70 -12.89
CA VAL A 177 -11.92 -26.28 -14.01
C VAL A 177 -11.31 -27.62 -14.41
N THR A 178 -12.07 -28.71 -14.24
CA THR A 178 -11.61 -30.09 -14.47
C THR A 178 -11.41 -30.43 -15.95
N THR A 179 -11.96 -29.63 -16.88
CA THR A 179 -11.94 -29.88 -18.34
C THR A 179 -11.21 -28.77 -19.09
N LEU A 180 -9.91 -28.61 -18.83
CA LEU A 180 -9.07 -27.68 -19.59
C LEU A 180 -8.57 -28.31 -20.90
N PRO A 181 -8.59 -27.57 -22.02
CA PRO A 181 -7.91 -27.95 -23.26
C PRO A 181 -6.42 -28.23 -23.03
N GLY A 182 -5.87 -29.27 -23.67
CA GLY A 182 -4.47 -29.69 -23.47
C GLY A 182 -3.42 -28.60 -23.74
N ILE A 183 -3.71 -27.65 -24.63
CA ILE A 183 -2.84 -26.49 -24.91
C ILE A 183 -2.71 -25.58 -23.68
N ILE A 184 -3.83 -25.35 -22.96
CA ILE A 184 -3.84 -24.50 -21.76
C ILE A 184 -3.09 -25.19 -20.62
N ILE A 185 -3.22 -26.51 -20.49
CA ILE A 185 -2.49 -27.29 -19.50
C ILE A 185 -0.98 -27.23 -19.77
N ALA A 186 -0.55 -27.43 -21.01
CA ALA A 186 0.87 -27.35 -21.39
C ALA A 186 1.46 -25.95 -21.12
N PHE A 187 0.70 -24.91 -21.41
CA PHE A 187 1.09 -23.53 -21.13
C PHE A 187 1.18 -23.24 -19.62
N LEU A 188 0.18 -23.67 -18.83
CA LEU A 188 0.18 -23.52 -17.37
C LEU A 188 1.37 -24.22 -16.74
N ASN A 189 1.66 -25.47 -17.12
CA ASN A 189 2.81 -26.23 -16.61
C ASN A 189 4.16 -25.58 -16.96
N THR A 190 4.23 -24.82 -18.06
CA THR A 190 5.44 -24.07 -18.45
C THR A 190 5.65 -22.83 -17.58
N ILE A 191 4.56 -22.19 -17.13
CA ILE A 191 4.57 -20.94 -16.35
C ILE A 191 4.56 -21.18 -14.85
N GLU A 192 4.03 -22.32 -14.40
CA GLU A 192 3.91 -22.68 -12.99
C GLU A 192 5.22 -22.50 -12.19
N PRO A 193 6.41 -22.90 -12.69
CA PRO A 193 7.68 -22.68 -11.99
C PRO A 193 8.02 -21.20 -11.79
N PHE A 194 7.54 -20.33 -12.69
CA PHE A 194 7.76 -18.89 -12.66
C PHE A 194 6.65 -18.14 -11.90
N GLY A 195 5.54 -18.78 -11.56
CA GLY A 195 4.34 -18.12 -11.03
C GLY A 195 4.61 -17.31 -9.75
N ILE A 196 5.34 -17.88 -8.79
CA ILE A 196 5.69 -17.19 -7.53
C ILE A 196 6.62 -16.01 -7.80
N TRP A 197 7.65 -16.19 -8.62
CA TRP A 197 8.59 -15.13 -8.99
C TRP A 197 7.90 -13.99 -9.73
N LEU A 198 7.01 -14.32 -10.65
CA LEU A 198 6.20 -13.37 -11.39
C LEU A 198 5.30 -12.59 -10.43
N LEU A 199 4.58 -13.26 -9.53
CA LEU A 199 3.71 -12.62 -8.55
C LEU A 199 4.50 -11.70 -7.61
N LEU A 200 5.65 -12.17 -7.10
CA LEU A 200 6.54 -11.36 -6.27
C LEU A 200 7.00 -10.12 -7.02
N PHE A 201 7.48 -10.27 -8.26
CA PHE A 201 7.88 -9.14 -9.10
C PHE A 201 6.71 -8.16 -9.32
N LEU A 202 5.52 -8.69 -9.62
CA LEU A 202 4.32 -7.92 -9.91
C LEU A 202 3.79 -7.15 -8.69
N VAL A 203 4.09 -7.60 -7.46
CA VAL A 203 3.74 -6.90 -6.22
C VAL A 203 4.86 -5.95 -5.77
N LEU A 204 6.12 -6.39 -5.86
CA LEU A 204 7.29 -5.60 -5.45
C LEU A 204 7.50 -4.38 -6.34
N MET A 205 7.27 -4.50 -7.65
CA MET A 205 7.41 -3.38 -8.59
C MET A 205 6.46 -2.22 -8.22
N PRO A 206 5.13 -2.42 -8.06
CA PRO A 206 4.23 -1.39 -7.56
C PRO A 206 4.64 -0.77 -6.24
N LEU A 207 5.11 -1.60 -5.31
CA LEU A 207 5.53 -1.16 -3.99
C LEU A 207 6.74 -0.22 -4.11
N ALA A 208 7.77 -0.64 -4.84
CA ALA A 208 8.98 0.15 -5.08
C ALA A 208 8.66 1.48 -5.78
N MET A 209 7.78 1.47 -6.79
CA MET A 209 7.32 2.69 -7.47
C MET A 209 6.59 3.63 -6.51
N THR A 210 5.73 3.09 -5.63
CA THR A 210 5.03 3.89 -4.62
C THR A 210 6.02 4.50 -3.63
N MET A 211 7.02 3.74 -3.19
CA MET A 211 8.07 4.23 -2.29
C MET A 211 8.91 5.33 -2.95
N ALA A 212 9.30 5.17 -4.21
CA ALA A 212 10.04 6.17 -4.96
C ALA A 212 9.26 7.48 -5.09
N LEU A 213 7.95 7.40 -5.37
CA LEU A 213 7.07 8.57 -5.39
C LEU A 213 6.98 9.25 -4.02
N ILE A 214 6.76 8.49 -2.95
CA ILE A 214 6.71 9.04 -1.59
C ILE A 214 8.00 9.77 -1.25
N TRP A 215 9.16 9.18 -1.58
CA TRP A 215 10.46 9.79 -1.38
C TRP A 215 10.59 11.11 -2.14
N LYS A 216 10.27 11.12 -3.44
CA LYS A 216 10.38 12.31 -4.29
C LYS A 216 9.46 13.44 -3.84
N ILE A 217 8.22 13.12 -3.46
CA ILE A 217 7.27 14.10 -2.94
C ILE A 217 7.79 14.73 -1.64
N LYS A 218 8.38 13.92 -0.76
CA LYS A 218 8.97 14.38 0.49
C LYS A 218 10.12 15.36 0.24
N GLU A 219 11.00 15.09 -0.72
CA GLU A 219 12.09 16.00 -1.10
C GLU A 219 11.57 17.33 -1.61
N VAL A 220 10.58 17.33 -2.50
CA VAL A 220 10.01 18.58 -3.03
C VAL A 220 9.33 19.40 -1.93
N ILE A 221 8.60 18.77 -1.01
CA ILE A 221 8.03 19.47 0.15
C ILE A 221 9.13 20.07 1.02
N PHE A 222 10.20 19.32 1.28
CA PHE A 222 11.34 19.81 2.05
C PHE A 222 11.97 21.02 1.37
N ASN A 223 12.32 20.94 0.08
CA ASN A 223 12.90 22.05 -0.68
C ASN A 223 12.00 23.28 -0.67
N SER A 224 10.68 23.11 -0.85
CA SER A 224 9.72 24.23 -0.80
C SER A 224 9.67 24.95 0.55
N VAL A 225 9.98 24.25 1.65
CA VAL A 225 10.05 24.83 3.00
C VAL A 225 11.34 25.63 3.19
N PHE A 226 12.48 25.11 2.74
CA PHE A 226 13.79 25.76 2.94
C PHE A 226 14.10 26.86 1.92
N GLU A 227 13.58 26.77 0.70
CA GLU A 227 13.73 27.84 -0.31
C GLU A 227 12.84 29.05 -0.01
N GLY A 228 11.70 28.86 0.67
CA GLY A 228 10.82 29.95 1.13
C GLY A 228 11.34 30.73 2.36
N GLU A 229 12.53 30.39 2.86
CA GLU A 229 13.25 31.14 3.90
C GLU A 229 14.41 32.00 3.36
N ARG A 230 14.70 31.93 2.05
CA ARG A 230 15.63 32.86 1.37
C ARG A 230 14.86 33.95 0.63
#